data_AF-A0A1F5AJ51-F1
#
_entry.id   AF-A0A1F5AJ51-F1
#
_cell.length_a   1.000
_cell.length_b   1.000
_cell.length_c   1.000
_cell.angle_alpha   90.00
_cell.angle_beta   90.00
_cell.angle_gamma   90.00
#
_symmetry.space_group_name_H-M   'P 1'
#
loop_
_entity.id
_entity.type
_entity.pdbx_description
1 polymer ?
#
loop_
_entity_poly.entity_id
_entity_poly.type
_entity_poly.pdbx_seq_one_letter_code
_entity_poly.pdbx_strand_id
1 'polypeptide(L)'
;MGGVGGTVTLLCYSYWIRERGRAGKSGVRECRFDLGVAYVLTAFFGAAMVIIGSRIHVEGRGDTVALALASELVPVLGPPGKYIFLLGFWGAVFTSLLGVWQGVPYLFADFLRLRRTPNTAGEKAADLKGGRAYKACLLALALIPLSLLWFKVQSVQLIYGIVGALFMPFVALTLLILNNRVRLVGRDFRNGRLVNALLAVTLGFFLYVGMREIIGLL
;
A
#
# COMPACT_ATOMS: atom_id res chain seq x y z
N MET A 1 -5.86 12.68 2.52
CA MET A 1 -5.24 11.74 3.49
C MET A 1 -5.01 10.34 2.91
N GLY A 2 -4.72 10.20 1.61
CA GLY A 2 -4.30 8.92 1.02
C GLY A 2 -2.78 8.76 1.12
N GLY A 3 -2.27 8.44 2.31
CA GLY A 3 -0.84 8.21 2.54
C GLY A 3 -0.50 6.72 2.64
N VAL A 4 0.69 6.37 2.12
CA VAL A 4 1.59 5.18 2.23
C VAL A 4 1.04 3.81 2.71
N GLY A 5 0.07 3.76 3.62
CA GLY A 5 -0.52 2.52 4.12
C GLY A 5 -1.87 2.13 3.50
N GLY A 6 -2.58 3.04 2.82
CA GLY A 6 -3.98 2.84 2.42
C GLY A 6 -4.21 2.23 1.03
N THR A 7 -3.35 1.33 0.58
CA THR A 7 -3.38 0.86 -0.82
C THR A 7 -3.68 -0.63 -0.93
N VAL A 8 -4.19 -1.01 -2.10
CA VAL A 8 -4.49 -2.42 -2.50
C VAL A 8 -3.29 -3.35 -2.28
N THR A 9 -2.07 -2.82 -2.27
CA THR A 9 -0.83 -3.57 -2.01
C THR A 9 -0.78 -4.25 -0.63
N LEU A 10 -1.51 -3.75 0.37
CA LEU A 10 -1.64 -4.45 1.66
C LEU A 10 -2.23 -5.85 1.49
N LEU A 11 -3.24 -5.99 0.63
CA LEU A 11 -3.86 -7.28 0.34
C LEU A 11 -2.90 -8.19 -0.43
N CYS A 12 -2.02 -7.62 -1.25
CA CYS A 12 -1.05 -8.35 -2.05
C CYS A 12 -0.02 -9.08 -1.19
N TYR A 13 0.29 -8.57 0.01
CA TYR A 13 1.24 -9.20 0.93
C TYR A 13 0.86 -10.65 1.28
N SER A 14 -0.44 -10.97 1.30
CA SER A 14 -0.93 -12.32 1.54
C SER A 14 -0.41 -13.36 0.53
N TYR A 15 -0.18 -12.96 -0.73
CA TYR A 15 0.38 -13.84 -1.76
C TYR A 15 1.84 -14.16 -1.48
N TRP A 16 2.65 -13.19 -1.04
CA TRP A 16 4.06 -13.42 -0.68
C TRP A 16 4.22 -14.27 0.59
N ILE A 17 3.35 -14.09 1.60
CA ILE A 17 3.29 -15.00 2.76
C ILE A 17 3.08 -16.43 2.29
N ARG A 18 2.12 -16.63 1.37
CA ARG A 18 1.78 -17.95 0.81
C ARG A 18 2.92 -18.55 -0.02
N GLU A 19 3.57 -17.76 -0.88
CA GLU A 19 4.73 -18.20 -1.67
C GLU A 19 5.90 -18.62 -0.80
N ARG A 20 6.14 -17.90 0.31
CA ARG A 20 7.19 -18.24 1.28
C ARG A 20 6.82 -19.42 2.17
N GLY A 21 5.62 -19.99 2.03
CA GLY A 21 5.14 -21.10 2.85
C GLY A 21 4.98 -20.75 4.32
N ARG A 22 4.88 -19.45 4.66
CA ARG A 22 4.72 -18.99 6.04
C ARG A 22 3.32 -19.39 6.52
N ALA A 23 3.25 -20.34 7.45
CA ALA A 23 2.00 -20.85 7.99
C ALA A 23 2.05 -21.00 9.52
N GLY A 24 0.88 -21.04 10.14
CA GLY A 24 0.75 -21.25 11.59
C GLY A 24 1.28 -20.09 12.45
N LYS A 25 1.49 -20.37 13.74
CA LYS A 25 1.89 -19.36 14.74
C LYS A 25 3.28 -18.80 14.49
N SER A 26 4.22 -19.64 14.02
CA SER A 26 5.57 -19.22 13.67
C SER A 26 5.56 -18.26 12.48
N GLY A 27 4.82 -18.57 11.42
CA GLY A 27 4.66 -17.71 10.25
C GLY A 27 4.07 -16.34 10.62
N VAL A 28 3.05 -16.30 11.48
CA VAL A 28 2.48 -15.03 11.98
C VAL A 28 3.51 -14.22 12.78
N ARG A 29 4.32 -14.86 13.62
CA ARG A 29 5.37 -14.16 14.38
C ARG A 29 6.43 -13.56 13.45
N GLU A 30 6.85 -14.30 12.44
CA GLU A 30 7.81 -13.83 11.44
C GLU A 30 7.26 -12.64 10.65
N CYS A 31 6.01 -12.73 10.16
CA CYS A 31 5.37 -11.62 9.45
C CYS A 31 5.22 -10.38 10.34
N ARG A 32 4.89 -10.54 11.64
CA ARG A 32 4.78 -9.40 12.56
C ARG A 32 6.11 -8.72 12.83
N PHE A 33 7.19 -9.48 12.91
CA PHE A 33 8.53 -8.92 13.05
C PHE A 33 8.94 -8.18 11.78
N ASP A 34 8.77 -8.81 10.62
CA ASP A 34 9.04 -8.24 9.29
C ASP A 34 8.28 -6.92 9.07
N LEU A 35 6.96 -6.91 9.29
CA LEU A 35 6.14 -5.70 9.22
C LEU A 35 6.54 -4.67 10.28
N GLY A 36 6.88 -5.11 11.49
CA GLY A 36 7.31 -4.22 12.57
C GLY A 36 8.55 -3.42 12.16
N VAL A 37 9.58 -4.10 11.65
CA VAL A 37 10.80 -3.45 11.13
C VAL A 37 10.46 -2.52 9.97
N ALA A 38 9.66 -2.98 9.01
CA ALA A 38 9.28 -2.18 7.84
C ALA A 38 8.54 -0.89 8.23
N TYR A 39 7.56 -0.96 9.13
CA TYR A 39 6.81 0.20 9.58
C TYR A 39 7.64 1.15 10.45
N VAL A 40 8.55 0.64 11.28
CA VAL A 40 9.48 1.48 12.06
C VAL A 40 10.39 2.27 11.12
N LEU A 41 11.00 1.62 10.13
CA LEU A 41 11.83 2.29 9.13
C LEU A 41 11.02 3.30 8.32
N THR A 42 9.80 2.95 7.91
CA THR A 42 8.92 3.86 7.17
C THR A 42 8.56 5.09 8.00
N ALA A 43 8.23 4.93 9.28
CA ALA A 43 7.94 6.04 10.18
C ALA A 43 9.17 6.93 10.39
N PHE A 44 10.35 6.32 10.58
CA PHE A 44 11.61 7.03 10.72
C PHE A 44 11.94 7.88 9.47
N PHE A 45 11.91 7.27 8.28
CA PHE A 45 12.16 7.99 7.03
C PHE A 45 11.07 9.03 6.74
N GLY A 46 9.81 8.73 7.04
CA GLY A 46 8.71 9.69 6.92
C GLY A 46 8.92 10.93 7.79
N ALA A 47 9.30 10.74 9.05
CA ALA A 47 9.63 11.84 9.95
C ALA A 47 10.83 12.67 9.45
N ALA A 48 11.90 12.00 9.00
CA ALA A 48 13.07 12.66 8.41
C ALA A 48 12.68 13.50 7.19
N MET A 49 11.84 12.96 6.30
CA MET A 49 11.38 13.67 5.10
C MET A 49 10.47 14.86 5.44
N VAL A 50 9.65 14.79 6.48
CA VAL A 50 8.88 15.95 6.96
C VAL A 50 9.81 17.04 7.48
N ILE A 51 10.85 16.69 8.23
CA ILE A 51 11.83 17.65 8.75
C ILE A 51 12.60 18.32 7.61
N ILE A 52 13.11 17.54 6.64
CA ILE A 52 13.83 18.08 5.48
C ILE A 52 12.88 18.93 4.62
N GLY A 53 11.68 18.42 4.34
CA GLY A 53 10.68 19.10 3.53
C GLY A 53 10.16 20.40 4.14
N SER A 54 10.16 20.55 5.46
CA SER A 54 9.75 21.78 6.14
C SER A 54 10.60 23.01 5.79
N ARG A 55 11.81 22.80 5.25
CA ARG A 55 12.72 23.88 4.83
C ARG A 55 12.60 24.23 3.36
N ILE A 56 11.86 23.44 2.57
CA ILE A 56 11.78 23.58 1.12
C ILE A 56 10.48 24.27 0.75
N HIS A 57 10.58 25.43 0.11
CA HIS A 57 9.48 26.02 -0.63
C HIS A 57 9.50 25.43 -2.04
N VAL A 58 8.55 24.54 -2.33
CA VAL A 58 8.44 23.91 -3.66
C VAL A 58 7.77 24.89 -4.62
N GLU A 59 8.57 25.74 -5.27
CA GLU A 59 8.14 26.52 -6.42
C GLU A 59 8.39 25.70 -7.70
N GLY A 60 7.51 24.76 -8.06
CA GLY A 60 7.68 24.02 -9.32
C GLY A 60 6.92 22.70 -9.50
N ARG A 61 7.18 22.04 -10.64
CA ARG A 61 6.67 20.70 -11.00
C ARG A 61 7.35 19.61 -10.15
N GLY A 62 6.62 18.50 -9.91
CA GLY A 62 7.02 17.43 -8.99
C GLY A 62 8.33 16.68 -9.31
N ASP A 63 8.85 16.80 -10.53
CA ASP A 63 10.15 16.27 -10.97
C ASP A 63 11.35 16.97 -10.31
N THR A 64 11.16 18.21 -9.86
CA THR A 64 12.23 18.97 -9.19
C THR A 64 12.33 18.70 -7.68
N VAL A 65 11.33 18.04 -7.09
CA VAL A 65 11.26 17.85 -5.63
C VAL A 65 12.39 16.97 -5.11
N ALA A 66 12.70 15.86 -5.80
CA ALA A 66 13.80 14.98 -5.40
C ALA A 66 15.17 15.67 -5.50
N LEU A 67 15.37 16.49 -6.54
CA LEU A 67 16.60 17.25 -6.74
C LEU A 67 16.74 18.39 -5.71
N ALA A 68 15.64 19.05 -5.35
CA ALA A 68 15.60 20.06 -4.29
C ALA A 68 15.95 19.45 -2.93
N LEU A 69 15.29 18.34 -2.57
CA LEU A 69 15.59 17.57 -1.34
C LEU A 69 17.05 17.12 -1.29
N ALA A 70 17.58 16.61 -2.40
CA ALA A 70 18.97 16.18 -2.47
C ALA A 70 19.96 17.35 -2.31
N SER A 71 19.59 18.55 -2.75
CA SER A 71 20.42 19.74 -2.64
C SER A 71 20.45 20.29 -1.21
N GLU A 72 19.34 20.21 -0.48
CA GLU A 72 19.28 20.55 0.95
C GLU A 72 20.14 19.64 1.85
N LEU A 73 20.49 18.46 1.36
CA LEU A 73 21.37 17.54 2.09
C LEU A 73 22.87 17.88 1.91
N VAL A 74 23.23 18.67 0.90
CA VAL A 74 24.63 19.00 0.59
C VAL A 74 25.32 19.78 1.73
N PRO A 75 24.69 20.79 2.38
CA PRO A 75 25.32 21.50 3.49
C PRO A 75 25.65 20.61 4.70
N VAL A 76 24.96 19.48 4.86
CA VAL A 76 25.12 18.57 6.02
C VAL A 76 25.99 17.35 5.69
N LEU A 77 25.80 16.76 4.50
CA LEU A 77 26.43 15.50 4.07
C LEU A 77 27.53 15.70 3.01
N GLY A 78 27.72 16.94 2.55
CA GLY A 78 28.62 17.27 1.45
C GLY A 78 28.10 16.83 0.07
N PRO A 79 28.87 17.12 -1.01
CA PRO A 79 28.50 16.76 -2.38
C PRO A 79 28.20 15.26 -2.61
N PRO A 80 28.90 14.29 -2.00
CA PRO A 80 28.56 12.87 -2.15
C PRO A 80 27.17 12.50 -1.61
N GLY A 81 26.72 13.19 -0.55
CA GLY A 81 25.42 12.95 0.08
C GLY A 81 24.24 13.11 -0.88
N LYS A 82 24.35 14.06 -1.82
CA LYS A 82 23.37 14.26 -2.89
C LYS A 82 23.19 13.00 -3.73
N TYR A 83 24.29 12.40 -4.20
CA TYR A 83 24.24 11.23 -5.08
C TYR A 83 23.76 9.99 -4.34
N ILE A 84 24.18 9.80 -3.08
CA ILE A 84 23.69 8.71 -2.23
C ILE A 84 22.19 8.82 -2.03
N PHE A 85 21.69 10.02 -1.73
CA PHE A 85 20.25 10.26 -1.59
C PHE A 85 19.50 9.98 -2.89
N LEU A 86 19.98 10.47 -4.04
CA LEU A 86 19.32 10.27 -5.33
C LEU A 86 19.27 8.78 -5.71
N LEU A 87 20.34 8.03 -5.45
CA LEU A 87 20.37 6.58 -5.67
C LEU A 87 19.36 5.86 -4.76
N GLY A 88 19.31 6.24 -3.48
CA GLY A 88 18.33 5.71 -2.52
C GLY A 88 16.89 6.04 -2.91
N PHE A 89 16.63 7.28 -3.32
CA PHE A 89 15.32 7.73 -3.81
C PHE A 89 14.90 6.95 -5.05
N TRP A 90 15.80 6.79 -6.02
CA TRP A 90 15.56 5.97 -7.21
C TRP A 90 15.22 4.53 -6.83
N GLY A 91 15.99 3.92 -5.93
CA GLY A 91 15.72 2.57 -5.42
C GLY A 91 14.33 2.47 -4.77
N ALA A 92 13.99 3.42 -3.89
CA ALA A 92 12.69 3.45 -3.23
C ALA A 92 11.52 3.57 -4.24
N VAL A 93 11.60 4.49 -5.19
CA VAL A 93 10.57 4.65 -6.25
C VAL A 93 10.47 3.39 -7.10
N PHE A 94 11.60 2.86 -7.56
CA PHE A 94 11.63 1.67 -8.42
C PHE A 94 11.04 0.44 -7.72
N THR A 95 11.42 0.19 -6.47
CA THR A 95 10.88 -0.93 -5.67
C THR A 95 9.37 -0.77 -5.42
N SER A 96 8.89 0.46 -5.18
CA SER A 96 7.46 0.72 -5.00
C SER A 96 6.66 0.40 -6.27
N LEU A 97 7.19 0.73 -7.45
CA LEU A 97 6.57 0.39 -8.73
C LEU A 97 6.54 -1.14 -8.95
N LEU A 98 7.67 -1.82 -8.70
CA LEU A 98 7.76 -3.27 -8.80
C LEU A 98 6.79 -4.00 -7.87
N GLY A 99 6.59 -3.50 -6.65
CA GLY A 99 5.64 -4.09 -5.69
C GLY A 99 4.21 -4.15 -6.24
N VAL A 100 3.75 -3.08 -6.90
CA VAL A 100 2.43 -3.03 -7.55
C VAL A 100 2.35 -3.99 -8.73
N TRP A 101 3.39 -4.00 -9.58
CA TRP A 101 3.46 -4.86 -10.77
C TRP A 101 3.48 -6.36 -10.43
N GLN A 102 4.02 -6.74 -9.28
CA GLN A 102 3.98 -8.13 -8.82
C GLN A 102 2.67 -8.43 -8.07
N GLY A 103 2.20 -7.51 -7.22
CA GLY A 103 1.08 -7.77 -6.31
C GLY A 103 -0.31 -7.72 -6.96
N VAL A 104 -0.61 -6.65 -7.70
CA VAL A 104 -1.96 -6.42 -8.24
C VAL A 104 -2.39 -7.50 -9.25
N PRO A 105 -1.52 -7.98 -10.15
CA PRO A 105 -1.89 -9.05 -11.07
C PRO A 105 -2.25 -10.36 -10.37
N TYR A 106 -1.63 -10.66 -9.21
CA TYR A 106 -2.04 -11.81 -8.40
C TYR A 106 -3.47 -11.68 -7.90
N LEU A 107 -3.79 -10.55 -7.29
CA LEU A 107 -5.13 -10.27 -6.77
C LEU A 107 -6.19 -10.34 -7.88
N PHE A 108 -5.88 -9.78 -9.05
CA PHE A 108 -6.78 -9.80 -10.20
C PHE A 108 -6.99 -11.21 -10.77
N ALA A 109 -5.91 -11.98 -10.95
CA ALA A 109 -6.00 -13.34 -11.46
C ALA A 109 -6.80 -14.26 -10.53
N ASP A 110 -6.59 -14.13 -9.22
CA ASP A 110 -7.31 -14.89 -8.21
C ASP A 110 -8.79 -14.50 -8.13
N PHE A 111 -9.10 -13.21 -8.21
CA PHE A 111 -10.49 -12.72 -8.30
C PHE A 111 -11.23 -13.28 -9.52
N LEU A 112 -10.60 -13.27 -10.69
CA LEU A 112 -11.20 -13.83 -11.90
C LEU A 112 -11.37 -15.36 -11.81
N ARG A 113 -10.43 -16.06 -11.17
CA ARG A 113 -10.54 -17.50 -10.92
C ARG A 113 -11.73 -17.79 -10.02
N LEU A 114 -11.85 -17.10 -8.88
CA LEU A 114 -12.96 -17.27 -7.94
C LEU A 114 -14.32 -16.97 -8.58
N ARG A 115 -14.39 -15.97 -9.47
CA ARG A 115 -15.62 -15.67 -10.23
C ARG A 115 -16.00 -16.77 -11.23
N ARG A 116 -15.02 -17.40 -11.88
CA ARG A 116 -15.26 -18.45 -12.87
C ARG A 116 -15.52 -19.82 -12.24
N THR A 117 -14.92 -20.09 -11.09
CA THR A 117 -14.97 -21.41 -10.44
C THR A 117 -15.14 -21.25 -8.92
N PRO A 118 -16.37 -20.94 -8.46
CA PRO A 118 -16.64 -20.54 -7.07
C PRO A 118 -16.27 -21.59 -6.01
N ASN A 119 -16.13 -22.86 -6.40
CA ASN A 119 -15.95 -24.00 -5.48
C ASN A 119 -14.50 -24.51 -5.37
N THR A 120 -13.51 -23.76 -5.87
CA THR A 120 -12.08 -24.14 -5.81
C THR A 120 -11.32 -23.52 -4.63
N ALA A 121 -12.06 -23.03 -3.62
CA ALA A 121 -11.51 -22.44 -2.41
C ALA A 121 -10.73 -23.49 -1.60
N GLY A 122 -9.42 -23.58 -1.82
CA GLY A 122 -8.52 -24.51 -1.13
C GLY A 122 -7.66 -25.38 -2.05
N GLU A 123 -7.91 -25.40 -3.36
CA GLU A 123 -6.98 -26.05 -4.29
C GLU A 123 -5.65 -25.29 -4.29
N LYS A 124 -4.53 -26.04 -4.18
CA LYS A 124 -3.16 -25.52 -4.38
C LYS A 124 -3.20 -24.52 -5.52
N ALA A 125 -2.71 -23.32 -5.27
CA ALA A 125 -2.73 -22.23 -6.23
C ALA A 125 -2.26 -22.77 -7.59
N ALA A 126 -3.19 -22.97 -8.52
CA ALA A 126 -2.86 -23.09 -9.92
C ALA A 126 -1.91 -21.92 -10.21
N ASP A 127 -0.87 -22.14 -11.00
CA ASP A 127 0.14 -21.12 -11.30
C ASP A 127 -0.52 -19.82 -11.80
N LEU A 128 -0.77 -18.91 -10.85
CA LEU A 128 -1.48 -17.66 -11.11
C LEU A 128 -0.60 -16.77 -12.00
N LYS A 129 0.74 -16.83 -11.82
CA LYS A 129 1.73 -16.11 -12.63
C LYS A 129 1.69 -16.53 -14.10
N GLY A 130 1.55 -17.82 -14.37
CA GLY A 130 1.46 -18.37 -15.73
C GLY A 130 0.15 -18.03 -16.45
N GLY A 131 -0.92 -17.71 -15.71
CA GLY A 131 -2.26 -17.52 -16.23
C GLY A 131 -2.44 -16.32 -17.17
N ARG A 132 -3.34 -16.46 -18.16
CA ARG A 132 -3.69 -15.37 -19.10
C ARG A 132 -4.20 -14.11 -18.39
N ALA A 133 -4.95 -14.26 -17.30
CA ALA A 133 -5.47 -13.16 -16.51
C ALA A 133 -4.36 -12.30 -15.88
N TYR A 134 -3.32 -12.92 -15.36
CA TYR A 134 -2.16 -12.23 -14.77
C TYR A 134 -1.41 -11.42 -15.82
N LYS A 135 -1.12 -12.03 -16.98
CA LYS A 135 -0.44 -11.35 -18.10
C LYS A 135 -1.28 -10.20 -18.67
N ALA A 136 -2.59 -10.38 -18.80
CA ALA A 136 -3.50 -9.32 -19.23
C ALA A 136 -3.51 -8.15 -18.23
N CYS A 137 -3.49 -8.44 -16.93
CA CYS A 137 -3.40 -7.41 -15.90
C CYS A 137 -2.06 -6.66 -15.95
N LEU A 138 -0.94 -7.35 -16.20
CA LEU A 138 0.36 -6.70 -16.41
C LEU A 138 0.34 -5.74 -17.60
N LEU A 139 -0.20 -6.17 -18.75
CA LEU A 139 -0.35 -5.30 -19.92
C LEU A 139 -1.25 -4.11 -19.62
N ALA A 140 -2.36 -4.32 -18.91
CA ALA A 140 -3.24 -3.26 -18.48
C ALA A 140 -2.52 -2.26 -17.54
N LEU A 141 -1.73 -2.75 -16.58
CA LEU A 141 -0.92 -1.90 -15.69
C LEU A 141 0.16 -1.11 -16.43
N ALA A 142 0.66 -1.60 -17.55
CA ALA A 142 1.61 -0.88 -18.39
C ALA A 142 0.92 0.19 -19.26
N LEU A 143 -0.24 -0.12 -19.83
CA LEU A 143 -0.87 0.70 -20.86
C LEU A 143 -1.92 1.68 -20.33
N ILE A 144 -2.75 1.26 -19.37
CA ILE A 144 -3.82 2.11 -18.84
C ILE A 144 -3.26 3.38 -18.19
N PRO A 145 -2.18 3.33 -17.38
CA PRO A 145 -1.64 4.56 -16.79
C PRO A 145 -1.13 5.58 -17.80
N LEU A 146 -0.75 5.16 -19.02
CA LEU A 146 -0.36 6.10 -20.09
C LEU A 146 -1.52 7.02 -20.48
N SER A 147 -2.77 6.56 -20.35
CA SER A 147 -3.93 7.42 -20.59
C SER A 147 -4.09 8.54 -19.59
N LEU A 148 -3.49 8.41 -18.39
CA LEU A 148 -3.52 9.46 -17.39
C LEU A 148 -2.63 10.65 -17.77
N LEU A 149 -1.75 10.52 -18.77
CA LEU A 149 -0.90 11.60 -19.28
C LEU A 149 -1.72 12.74 -19.91
N TRP A 150 -2.95 12.48 -20.34
CA TRP A 150 -3.86 13.51 -20.85
C TRP A 150 -4.54 14.34 -19.76
N PHE A 151 -4.36 13.98 -18.48
CA PHE A 151 -4.95 14.67 -17.35
C PHE A 151 -3.93 15.49 -16.57
N LYS A 152 -4.41 16.55 -15.89
CA LYS A 152 -3.58 17.32 -14.97
C LYS A 152 -3.16 16.45 -13.77
N VAL A 153 -1.89 16.54 -13.40
CA VAL A 153 -1.30 15.79 -12.27
C VAL A 153 -2.11 15.98 -10.99
N GLN A 154 -2.55 17.21 -10.71
CA GLN A 154 -3.34 17.54 -9.52
C GLN A 154 -4.68 16.78 -9.50
N SER A 155 -5.37 16.69 -10.63
CA SER A 155 -6.65 15.97 -10.74
C SER A 155 -6.47 14.47 -10.51
N VAL A 156 -5.42 13.89 -11.10
CA VAL A 156 -5.07 12.48 -10.89
C VAL A 156 -4.73 12.20 -9.43
N GLN A 157 -3.93 13.06 -8.80
CA GLN A 157 -3.56 12.95 -7.38
C GLN A 157 -4.78 13.09 -6.46
N LEU A 158 -5.71 13.99 -6.77
CA LEU A 158 -6.94 14.17 -6.01
C LEU A 158 -7.82 12.92 -6.08
N ILE A 159 -8.08 12.40 -7.28
CA ILE A 159 -8.86 11.16 -7.46
C ILE A 159 -8.20 10.00 -6.72
N TYR A 160 -6.88 9.84 -6.88
CA TYR A 160 -6.11 8.84 -6.16
C TYR A 160 -6.25 8.99 -4.64
N GLY A 161 -6.19 10.22 -4.13
CA GLY A 161 -6.37 10.54 -2.72
C GLY A 161 -7.76 10.17 -2.20
N ILE A 162 -8.82 10.43 -2.97
CA ILE A 162 -10.20 10.05 -2.63
C ILE A 162 -10.33 8.53 -2.58
N VAL A 163 -9.89 7.83 -3.63
CA VAL A 163 -9.97 6.36 -3.69
C VAL A 163 -9.17 5.72 -2.54
N GLY A 164 -7.97 6.23 -2.27
CA GLY A 164 -7.14 5.77 -1.14
C GLY A 164 -7.79 6.02 0.22
N ALA A 165 -8.47 7.16 0.40
CA ALA A 165 -9.18 7.48 1.64
C ALA A 165 -10.37 6.53 1.90
N LEU A 166 -11.04 6.04 0.85
CA LEU A 166 -12.12 5.04 0.97
C LEU A 166 -11.59 3.63 1.20
N PHE A 167 -10.36 3.33 0.79
CA PHE A 167 -9.80 1.99 0.88
C PHE A 167 -9.48 1.57 2.32
N MET A 168 -8.91 2.48 3.14
CA MET A 168 -8.61 2.17 4.53
C MET A 168 -9.81 1.75 5.38
N PRO A 169 -10.94 2.50 5.42
CA PRO A 169 -12.11 2.07 6.17
C PRO A 169 -12.70 0.77 5.63
N PHE A 170 -12.66 0.55 4.31
CA PHE A 170 -13.07 -0.74 3.72
C PHE A 170 -12.23 -1.91 4.25
N VAL A 171 -10.91 -1.80 4.27
CA VAL A 171 -10.02 -2.83 4.80
C VAL A 171 -10.22 -3.01 6.30
N ALA A 172 -10.31 -1.92 7.06
CA ALA A 172 -10.50 -1.98 8.50
C ALA A 172 -11.79 -2.70 8.88
N LEU A 173 -12.90 -2.39 8.19
CA LEU A 173 -14.18 -3.08 8.36
C LEU A 173 -14.09 -4.56 7.99
N THR A 174 -13.46 -4.86 6.86
CA THR A 174 -13.30 -6.24 6.37
C THR A 174 -12.50 -7.08 7.35
N LEU A 175 -11.37 -6.57 7.86
CA LEU A 175 -10.55 -7.26 8.86
C LEU A 175 -11.28 -7.40 10.20
N LEU A 176 -12.06 -6.39 10.61
CA LEU A 176 -12.85 -6.46 11.82
C LEU A 176 -13.93 -7.57 11.72
N ILE A 177 -14.56 -7.73 10.57
CA ILE A 177 -15.57 -8.78 10.36
C ILE A 177 -14.92 -10.15 10.21
N LEU A 178 -13.97 -10.30 9.28
CA LEU A 178 -13.41 -11.60 8.92
C LEU A 178 -12.52 -12.18 10.02
N ASN A 179 -11.65 -11.37 10.64
CA ASN A 179 -10.70 -11.88 11.64
C ASN A 179 -11.33 -12.09 13.03
N ASN A 180 -12.60 -11.73 13.23
CA ASN A 180 -13.36 -12.13 14.42
C ASN A 180 -14.21 -13.40 14.20
N ARG A 181 -14.35 -13.89 12.96
CA ARG A 181 -15.05 -15.14 12.67
C ARG A 181 -14.13 -16.33 12.92
N VAL A 182 -14.28 -16.94 14.11
CA VAL A 182 -13.51 -18.13 14.53
C VAL A 182 -13.58 -19.28 13.51
N ARG A 183 -14.71 -19.44 12.81
CA ARG A 183 -14.88 -20.45 11.76
C ARG A 183 -13.92 -20.26 10.57
N LEU A 184 -13.51 -19.03 10.27
CA LEU A 184 -12.64 -18.71 9.13
C LEU A 184 -11.16 -18.70 9.52
N VAL A 185 -10.84 -18.12 10.67
CA VAL A 185 -9.45 -17.81 11.05
C VAL A 185 -8.91 -18.73 12.15
N GLY A 186 -9.77 -19.51 12.80
CA GLY A 186 -9.41 -20.33 13.96
C GLY A 186 -9.32 -19.52 15.25
N ARG A 187 -9.39 -20.19 16.41
CA ARG A 187 -9.39 -19.52 17.72
C ARG A 187 -8.09 -18.78 18.01
N ASP A 188 -6.97 -19.33 17.55
CA ASP A 188 -5.63 -18.86 17.87
C ASP A 188 -5.19 -17.61 17.08
N PHE A 189 -5.85 -17.30 15.96
CA PHE A 189 -5.49 -16.19 15.07
C PHE A 189 -6.55 -15.08 15.04
N ARG A 190 -7.60 -15.20 15.85
CA ARG A 190 -8.63 -14.17 15.94
C ARG A 190 -8.04 -12.84 16.41
N ASN A 191 -8.65 -11.74 16.02
CA ASN A 191 -8.21 -10.44 16.52
C ASN A 191 -8.30 -10.34 18.06
N GLY A 192 -7.25 -9.80 18.66
CA GLY A 192 -7.26 -9.44 20.08
C GLY A 192 -8.11 -8.19 20.33
N ARG A 193 -8.45 -7.94 21.61
CA ARG A 193 -9.24 -6.76 22.01
C ARG A 193 -8.59 -5.44 21.57
N LEU A 194 -7.27 -5.33 21.70
CA LEU A 194 -6.51 -4.16 21.26
C LEU A 194 -6.62 -3.93 19.75
N VAL A 195 -6.49 -4.98 18.95
CA VAL A 195 -6.60 -4.89 17.48
C VAL A 195 -8.01 -4.46 17.08
N ASN A 196 -9.04 -5.03 17.71
CA ASN A 196 -10.43 -4.62 17.46
C ASN A 196 -10.68 -3.16 17.83
N ALA A 197 -10.14 -2.69 18.97
CA ALA A 197 -10.24 -1.29 19.37
C ALA A 197 -9.56 -0.36 18.34
N LEU A 198 -8.35 -0.70 17.88
CA LEU A 198 -7.63 0.08 16.86
C LEU A 198 -8.39 0.13 15.53
N LEU A 199 -8.96 -0.99 15.08
CA LEU A 199 -9.78 -1.04 13.87
C LEU A 199 -11.06 -0.21 14.02
N ALA A 200 -11.73 -0.28 15.17
CA ALA A 200 -12.92 0.52 15.45
C ALA A 200 -12.62 2.02 15.51
N VAL A 201 -11.52 2.41 16.14
CA VAL A 201 -11.05 3.82 16.17
C VAL A 201 -10.72 4.30 14.75
N THR A 202 -10.04 3.48 13.96
CA THR A 202 -9.76 3.79 12.55
C THR A 202 -11.05 4.04 11.77
N LEU A 203 -12.04 3.14 11.91
CA LEU A 203 -13.35 3.31 11.27
C LEU A 203 -14.06 4.58 11.73
N GLY A 204 -14.12 4.82 13.04
CA GLY A 204 -14.74 6.03 13.60
C GLY A 204 -14.08 7.31 13.11
N PHE A 205 -12.74 7.35 13.04
CA PHE A 205 -11.98 8.48 12.52
C PHE A 205 -12.31 8.76 11.04
N PHE A 206 -12.24 7.74 10.18
CA PHE A 206 -12.55 7.92 8.76
C PHE A 206 -14.01 8.29 8.51
N LEU A 207 -14.95 7.73 9.28
CA LEU A 207 -16.36 8.12 9.22
C LEU A 207 -16.56 9.58 9.64
N TYR A 208 -15.93 10.01 10.73
CA TYR A 208 -16.00 11.39 11.19
C TYR A 208 -15.46 12.38 10.15
N VAL A 209 -14.27 12.13 9.62
CA VAL A 209 -13.65 12.98 8.59
C VAL A 209 -14.50 12.97 7.32
N GLY A 210 -14.98 11.81 6.87
CA GLY A 210 -15.82 11.69 5.69
C GLY A 210 -17.15 12.41 5.83
N MET A 211 -17.84 12.29 6.97
CA MET A 211 -19.08 13.03 7.24
C MET A 211 -18.84 14.53 7.28
N ARG A 212 -17.75 14.99 7.91
CA ARG A 212 -17.39 16.40 7.95
C ARG A 212 -17.18 16.98 6.55
N GLU A 213 -16.50 16.24 5.68
CA GLU A 213 -16.28 16.66 4.29
C GLU A 213 -17.61 16.74 3.52
N ILE A 214 -18.49 15.74 3.66
CA ILE A 214 -19.82 15.72 3.02
C ILE A 214 -20.68 16.90 3.50
N ILE A 215 -20.72 17.16 4.80
CA ILE A 215 -21.47 18.29 5.37
C ILE A 215 -20.90 19.63 4.89
N GLY A 216 -19.58 19.75 4.73
CA GLY A 216 -18.96 20.96 4.18
C GLY A 216 -19.20 21.18 2.68
N LEU A 217 -19.67 20.16 1.96
CA LEU A 217 -20.03 20.23 0.54
C LEU A 217 -21.51 20.52 0.30
N LEU A 218 -22.36 20.34 1.30
CA LEU A 218 -23.80 20.63 1.29
C LEU A 218 -24.07 22.08 1.73
#